data_AF-A0A6M3JFD9-F1
#
_entry.id   AF-A0A6M3JFD9-F1
#
_cell.length_a   1.000
_cell.length_b   1.000
_cell.length_c   1.000
_cell.angle_alpha   90.00
_cell.angle_beta   90.00
_cell.angle_gamma   90.00
#
_symmetry.space_group_name_H-M   'P 1'
#
loop_
_entity.id
_entity.type
_entity.pdbx_description
1 polymer ?
#
loop_
_entity_poly.entity_id
_entity_poly.type
_entity_poly.pdbx_seq_one_letter_code
_entity_poly.pdbx_strand_id
1 'polypeptide(L)'
;MDAIRNLLKKIDLKIILIVCLLIGVVTLGWASYWRPKAPDTQKLLADMQAKLQKQFQADIKDRDAKIRDLTSRVTVSNGVISSLRKKMAEVKNEPIKEPPKTNRELRDRFIALGFPPK
;
A
#
# COMPACT_ATOMS: atom_id res chain seq x y z
N MET A 1 -49.12 -55.81 -12.61
CA MET A 1 -48.33 -55.92 -11.36
C MET A 1 -48.11 -57.36 -10.91
N ASP A 2 -48.88 -58.34 -11.40
CA ASP A 2 -48.80 -59.73 -10.92
C ASP A 2 -47.61 -60.54 -11.49
N ALA A 3 -47.12 -60.19 -12.68
CA ALA A 3 -45.93 -60.83 -13.26
C ALA A 3 -44.65 -60.59 -12.43
N ILE A 4 -44.48 -59.37 -11.90
CA ILE A 4 -43.35 -58.99 -11.05
C ILE A 4 -43.46 -59.70 -9.69
N ARG A 5 -44.69 -59.82 -9.16
CA ARG A 5 -44.97 -60.45 -7.86
C ARG A 5 -44.70 -61.97 -7.89
N ASN A 6 -44.97 -62.64 -9.01
CA ASN A 6 -44.65 -64.06 -9.21
C ASN A 6 -43.16 -64.32 -9.49
N LEU A 7 -42.45 -63.39 -10.12
CA LEU A 7 -40.99 -63.45 -10.27
C LEU A 7 -40.28 -63.30 -8.91
N LEU A 8 -40.74 -62.37 -8.06
CA LEU A 8 -40.19 -62.20 -6.71
C LEU A 8 -40.39 -63.40 -5.79
N LYS A 9 -41.47 -64.17 -5.96
CA LYS A 9 -41.71 -65.40 -5.18
C LYS A 9 -40.77 -66.56 -5.52
N LYS A 10 -40.20 -66.59 -6.73
CA LYS A 10 -39.27 -67.63 -7.19
C LYS A 10 -37.81 -67.32 -6.89
N ILE A 11 -37.48 -66.04 -6.69
CA ILE A 11 -36.12 -65.62 -6.40
C ILE A 11 -35.91 -65.70 -4.90
N ASP A 12 -34.90 -66.46 -4.50
CA ASP A 12 -34.53 -66.65 -3.10
C ASP A 12 -34.27 -65.27 -2.45
N LEU A 13 -34.90 -64.99 -1.31
CA LEU A 13 -34.88 -63.67 -0.65
C LEU A 13 -33.44 -63.16 -0.44
N LYS A 14 -32.51 -64.10 -0.25
CA LYS A 14 -31.07 -63.86 -0.13
C LYS A 14 -30.46 -63.19 -1.36
N ILE A 15 -30.88 -63.57 -2.56
CA ILE A 15 -30.38 -63.01 -3.83
C ILE A 15 -30.83 -61.56 -4.00
N ILE A 16 -32.09 -61.26 -3.65
CA ILE A 16 -32.62 -59.89 -3.69
C ILE A 16 -31.84 -59.00 -2.72
N LEU A 17 -31.53 -59.50 -1.52
CA LEU A 17 -30.74 -58.80 -0.51
C LEU A 17 -29.32 -58.48 -1.01
N ILE A 18 -28.67 -59.43 -1.68
CA ILE A 18 -27.32 -59.24 -2.26
C ILE A 18 -27.33 -58.20 -3.38
N VAL A 19 -28.34 -58.22 -4.25
CA VAL A 19 -28.47 -57.25 -5.36
C VAL A 19 -28.71 -55.84 -4.80
N CYS A 20 -29.58 -55.68 -3.80
CA CYS A 20 -29.79 -54.39 -3.14
C CYS A 20 -28.50 -53.87 -2.47
N LEU A 21 -27.71 -54.74 -1.86
CA LEU A 21 -26.44 -54.37 -1.23
C LEU A 21 -25.41 -53.90 -2.26
N LEU A 22 -25.30 -54.60 -3.40
CA LEU A 22 -24.43 -54.20 -4.50
C LEU A 22 -24.83 -52.83 -5.09
N ILE A 23 -26.12 -52.59 -5.30
CA ILE A 23 -26.61 -51.28 -5.78
C ILE A 23 -26.31 -50.19 -4.75
N GLY A 24 -26.45 -50.47 -3.45
CA GLY A 24 -26.09 -49.54 -2.37
C GLY A 24 -24.59 -49.16 -2.39
N VAL A 25 -23.70 -50.14 -2.58
CA VAL A 25 -22.25 -49.88 -2.65
C VAL A 25 -21.87 -49.07 -3.90
N VAL A 26 -22.46 -49.40 -5.05
CA VAL A 26 -22.20 -48.68 -6.31
C VAL A 26 -22.69 -47.23 -6.23
N THR A 27 -23.88 -47.00 -5.68
CA THR A 27 -24.44 -45.64 -5.55
C THR A 27 -23.66 -44.77 -4.57
N LEU A 28 -23.18 -45.34 -3.45
CA LEU A 28 -22.30 -44.64 -2.51
C LEU A 28 -20.92 -44.30 -3.13
N GLY A 29 -20.33 -45.25 -3.87
CA GLY A 29 -19.08 -45.02 -4.59
C GLY A 29 -19.22 -43.91 -5.64
N TRP A 30 -20.34 -43.89 -6.36
CA TRP A 30 -20.61 -42.88 -7.38
C TRP A 30 -20.85 -41.50 -6.76
N ALA A 31 -21.61 -41.43 -5.67
CA ALA A 31 -21.82 -40.18 -4.93
C ALA A 31 -20.51 -39.62 -4.33
N SER A 32 -19.59 -40.49 -3.90
CA SER A 32 -18.28 -40.07 -3.40
C SER A 32 -17.36 -39.55 -4.52
N TYR A 33 -17.39 -40.18 -5.70
CA TYR A 33 -16.59 -39.77 -6.86
C TYR A 33 -17.03 -38.43 -7.46
N TRP A 34 -18.34 -38.14 -7.46
CA TRP A 34 -18.91 -36.90 -8.01
C TRP A 34 -18.93 -35.74 -7.04
N ARG A 35 -18.58 -35.93 -5.76
CA ARG A 35 -18.43 -34.79 -4.85
C ARG A 35 -17.27 -33.93 -5.34
N PRO A 36 -17.51 -32.67 -5.74
CA PRO A 36 -16.42 -31.76 -6.05
C PRO A 36 -15.55 -31.67 -4.81
N LYS A 37 -14.25 -31.96 -4.96
CA LYS A 37 -13.27 -31.71 -3.91
C LYS A 37 -13.46 -30.27 -3.47
N ALA A 38 -13.76 -30.06 -2.19
CA ALA A 38 -13.91 -28.72 -1.64
C ALA A 38 -12.70 -27.87 -2.10
N PRO A 39 -12.92 -26.63 -2.57
CA PRO A 39 -11.81 -25.78 -2.98
C PRO A 39 -10.79 -25.72 -1.85
N ASP A 40 -9.50 -25.86 -2.19
CA ASP A 40 -8.38 -25.81 -1.25
C ASP A 40 -8.41 -24.46 -0.52
N THR A 41 -9.18 -24.35 0.55
CA THR A 41 -9.34 -23.16 1.38
C THR A 41 -7.99 -22.71 1.93
N GLN A 42 -7.07 -23.65 2.13
CA GLN A 42 -5.68 -23.39 2.50
C GLN A 42 -4.91 -22.60 1.43
N LYS A 43 -5.10 -22.90 0.14
CA LYS A 43 -4.44 -22.16 -0.94
C LYS A 43 -5.00 -20.75 -1.06
N LEU A 44 -6.32 -20.59 -0.90
CA LEU A 44 -6.95 -19.27 -0.91
C LEU A 44 -6.45 -18.40 0.25
N LEU A 45 -6.36 -18.97 1.46
CA LEU A 45 -5.81 -18.28 2.63
C LEU A 45 -4.35 -17.88 2.42
N ALA A 46 -3.52 -18.79 1.91
CA ALA A 46 -2.12 -18.52 1.64
C ALA A 46 -1.92 -17.40 0.60
N ASP A 47 -2.73 -17.39 -0.46
CA ASP A 47 -2.67 -16.35 -1.49
C ASP A 47 -3.13 -14.99 -0.95
N MET A 48 -4.20 -14.96 -0.16
CA MET A 48 -4.64 -13.74 0.53
C MET A 48 -3.57 -13.20 1.49
N GLN A 49 -2.94 -14.08 2.28
CA GLN A 49 -1.88 -13.70 3.20
C GLN A 49 -0.66 -13.13 2.45
N ALA A 50 -0.26 -13.76 1.34
CA ALA A 50 0.85 -13.28 0.52
C ALA A 50 0.53 -11.91 -0.12
N LYS A 51 -0.70 -11.70 -0.57
CA LYS A 51 -1.15 -10.41 -1.13
C LYS A 51 -1.14 -9.30 -0.09
N LEU A 52 -1.66 -9.57 1.11
CA LEU A 52 -1.63 -8.66 2.25
C LEU A 52 -0.19 -8.29 2.62
N GLN A 53 0.71 -9.27 2.74
CA GLN A 53 2.11 -9.02 3.06
C GLN A 53 2.79 -8.14 2.01
N LYS A 54 2.55 -8.38 0.72
CA LYS A 54 3.09 -7.54 -0.36
C LYS A 54 2.57 -6.11 -0.29
N GLN A 55 1.27 -5.93 -0.01
CA GLN A 55 0.68 -4.59 0.15
C GLN A 55 1.28 -3.85 1.34
N PHE A 56 1.39 -4.50 2.51
CA PHE A 56 2.01 -3.88 3.68
C PHE A 56 3.47 -3.50 3.45
N GLN A 57 4.25 -4.35 2.78
CA GLN A 57 5.63 -4.01 2.44
C GLN A 57 5.73 -2.83 1.48
N ALA A 58 4.83 -2.73 0.50
CA ALA A 58 4.78 -1.60 -0.43
C ALA A 58 4.41 -0.30 0.32
N ASP A 59 3.40 -0.35 1.18
CA ASP A 59 2.96 0.81 1.98
C ASP A 59 4.05 1.29 2.94
N ILE A 60 4.78 0.39 3.59
CA ILE A 60 5.92 0.74 4.44
C ILE A 60 7.00 1.46 3.63
N LYS A 61 7.35 0.93 2.44
CA LYS A 61 8.34 1.57 1.56
C LYS A 61 7.91 2.96 1.10
N ASP A 62 6.64 3.15 0.74
CA ASP A 62 6.12 4.46 0.35
C ASP A 62 6.15 5.46 1.50
N ARG A 63 5.78 5.01 2.71
CA ARG A 63 5.87 5.83 3.93
C ARG A 63 7.31 6.21 4.25
N ASP A 64 8.26 5.28 4.16
CA ASP A 64 9.68 5.56 4.38
C ASP A 64 10.23 6.56 3.36
N ALA A 65 9.82 6.45 2.10
CA ALA A 65 10.20 7.40 1.06
C ALA A 65 9.66 8.81 1.36
N LYS A 66 8.40 8.92 1.79
CA LYS A 66 7.78 10.19 2.22
C LYS A 66 8.48 10.78 3.44
N ILE A 67 8.83 9.96 4.43
CA ILE A 67 9.57 10.40 5.61
C ILE A 67 10.93 10.98 5.19
N ARG A 68 11.68 10.29 4.33
CA ARG A 68 12.97 10.79 3.83
C ARG A 68 12.83 12.12 3.08
N ASP A 69 11.82 12.26 2.21
CA ASP A 69 11.56 13.52 1.51
C ASP A 69 11.26 14.66 2.49
N LEU A 70 10.39 14.42 3.47
CA LEU A 70 10.07 15.40 4.51
C LEU A 70 11.31 15.77 5.33
N THR A 71 12.12 14.81 5.75
CA THR A 71 13.37 15.06 6.48
C THR A 71 14.36 15.90 5.65
N SER A 72 14.45 15.62 4.34
CA SER A 72 15.28 16.42 3.42
C SER A 72 14.78 17.87 3.36
N ARG A 73 13.47 18.08 3.15
CA ARG A 73 12.86 19.41 3.11
C ARG A 73 13.06 20.18 4.42
N VAL A 74 12.91 19.52 5.56
CA VAL A 74 13.17 20.13 6.89
C VAL A 74 14.63 20.55 7.02
N THR A 75 15.56 19.70 6.59
CA THR A 75 17.00 20.02 6.61
C THR A 75 17.31 21.25 5.74
N VAL A 76 16.77 21.31 4.53
CA VAL A 76 16.92 22.47 3.63
C VAL A 76 16.32 23.73 4.27
N SER A 77 15.11 23.64 4.81
CA SER A 77 14.43 24.75 5.48
C SER A 77 15.24 25.28 6.67
N ASN A 78 15.81 24.40 7.50
CA ASN A 78 16.69 24.79 8.60
C ASN A 78 17.95 25.52 8.10
N GLY A 79 18.53 25.08 6.97
CA GLY A 79 19.63 25.78 6.31
C GLY A 79 19.26 27.19 5.87
N VAL A 80 18.08 27.36 5.25
CA VAL A 80 17.55 28.67 4.85
C VAL A 80 17.33 29.56 6.07
N ILE A 81 16.70 29.06 7.13
CA ILE A 81 16.48 29.81 8.38
C ILE A 81 17.80 30.26 9.00
N SER A 82 18.81 29.38 9.04
CA SER A 82 20.14 29.71 9.54
C SER A 82 20.78 30.85 8.72
N SER A 83 20.68 30.78 7.38
CA SER A 83 21.19 31.83 6.50
C SER A 83 20.48 33.17 6.70
N LEU A 84 19.16 33.15 6.87
CA LEU A 84 18.35 34.35 7.13
C LEU A 84 18.70 34.97 8.48
N ARG A 85 18.89 34.15 9.52
CA ARG A 85 19.33 34.64 10.84
C ARG A 85 20.70 35.34 10.77
N LYS A 86 21.64 34.81 9.97
CA LYS A 86 22.94 35.45 9.74
C LYS A 86 22.80 36.80 9.04
N LYS A 87 22.06 36.84 7.92
CA LYS A 87 21.79 38.09 7.19
C LYS A 87 21.09 39.13 8.06
N MET A 88 20.14 38.71 8.90
CA MET A 88 19.44 39.61 9.82
C MET A 88 20.39 40.18 10.88
N ALA A 89 21.33 39.37 11.39
CA ALA A 89 22.35 39.83 12.31
C ALA A 89 23.32 40.81 11.64
N GLU A 90 23.71 40.56 10.39
CA GLU A 90 24.53 41.48 9.60
C GLU A 90 23.83 42.82 9.39
N VAL A 91 22.58 42.83 8.94
CA VAL A 91 21.78 44.06 8.76
C VAL A 91 21.57 44.79 10.09
N LYS A 92 21.37 44.08 11.20
CA LYS A 92 21.24 44.69 12.54
C LYS A 92 22.54 45.37 13.00
N ASN A 93 23.70 44.83 12.57
CA ASN A 93 25.02 45.34 12.92
C ASN A 93 25.54 46.36 11.89
N GLU A 94 24.88 46.53 10.74
CA GLU A 94 25.20 47.61 9.83
C GLU A 94 24.90 48.95 10.51
N PRO A 95 25.88 49.87 10.58
CA PRO A 95 25.63 51.19 11.12
C PRO A 95 24.57 51.86 10.25
N ILE A 96 23.49 52.33 10.87
CA ILE A 96 22.50 53.19 10.23
C ILE A 96 23.29 54.39 9.71
N LYS A 97 23.57 54.41 8.40
CA LYS A 97 24.27 55.53 7.78
C LYS A 97 23.39 56.75 7.98
N GLU A 98 23.84 57.70 8.78
CA GLU A 98 23.13 58.96 8.99
C GLU A 98 22.71 59.53 7.64
N PRO A 99 21.48 60.10 7.53
CA PRO A 99 21.06 60.76 6.30
C PRO A 99 22.11 61.81 5.93
N PRO A 100 22.49 61.91 4.64
CA PRO A 100 23.50 62.86 4.19
C PRO A 100 23.12 64.27 4.64
N LYS A 101 24.02 64.94 5.36
CA LYS A 101 23.76 66.27 5.93
C LYS A 101 23.93 67.37 4.88
N THR A 102 24.62 67.07 3.79
CA THR A 102 24.88 68.02 2.69
C THR A 102 24.62 67.41 1.32
N ASN A 103 24.27 68.26 0.35
CA ASN A 103 24.10 67.86 -1.05
C ASN A 103 25.37 67.23 -1.65
N ARG A 104 26.55 67.60 -1.13
CA ARG A 104 27.84 67.04 -1.56
C ARG A 104 28.01 65.60 -1.10
N GLU A 105 27.76 65.29 0.17
CA GLU A 105 27.73 63.91 0.67
C GLU A 105 26.71 63.05 -0.06
N LEU A 106 25.57 63.64 -0.43
CA LEU A 106 24.53 62.95 -1.19
C LEU A 106 25.06 62.55 -2.57
N ARG A 107 25.68 63.48 -3.31
CA ARG A 107 26.34 63.20 -4.60
C ARG A 107 27.47 62.17 -4.46
N ASP A 108 28.32 62.30 -3.46
CA ASP A 108 29.45 61.37 -3.24
C ASP A 108 28.95 59.95 -2.94
N ARG A 109 27.86 59.80 -2.18
CA ARG A 109 27.20 58.51 -1.94
C ARG A 109 26.56 57.95 -3.21
N PHE A 110 25.93 58.78 -4.04
CA PHE A 110 25.36 58.36 -5.32
C PHE A 110 26.45 57.89 -6.30
N ILE A 111 27.58 58.59 -6.36
CA ILE A 111 28.76 58.19 -7.13
C ILE A 111 29.33 56.86 -6.59
N ALA A 112 29.47 56.70 -5.27
CA ALA A 112 29.92 55.46 -4.65
C ALA A 112 28.98 54.26 -4.89
N LEU A 113 27.69 54.52 -5.15
CA LEU A 113 26.69 53.51 -5.51
C LEU A 113 26.62 53.25 -7.03
N GLY A 114 27.46 53.90 -7.84
CA GLY A 114 27.52 53.70 -9.30
C GLY A 114 26.51 54.54 -10.09
N PHE A 115 25.92 55.57 -9.48
CA PHE A 115 24.99 56.51 -10.11
C PHE A 115 25.58 57.93 -10.15
N PRO A 116 26.55 58.22 -11.01
CA PRO A 116 27.09 59.57 -11.13
C PRO A 116 26.01 60.54 -11.66
N PRO A 117 25.89 61.75 -11.10
CA PRO A 117 24.96 62.76 -11.61
C PRO A 117 25.38 63.17 -13.03
N LYS A 118 24.40 63.27 -13.94
CA LYS A 118 24.58 63.84 -15.28
C LYS A 118 24.73 65.35 -15.23
#